data_AF-A0A8T5T8D3-F1
#
_entry.id   AF-A0A8T5T8D3-F1
#
_cell.length_a   1.000
_cell.length_b   1.000
_cell.length_c   1.000
_cell.angle_alpha   90.00
_cell.angle_beta   90.00
_cell.angle_gamma   90.00
#
_symmetry.space_group_name_H-M   'P 1'
#
loop_
_entity.id
_entity.type
_entity.pdbx_description
1 polymer ?
#
loop_
_entity_poly.entity_id
_entity_poly.type
_entity_poly.pdbx_seq_one_letter_code
_entity_poly.pdbx_strand_id
1 'polypeptide(L)'
;MIIKLKIKGEKKTKKKQIDVWIQRHEDIENDVQQLFQFFKDQMTITKTRRILPYYRVSSKKPAIMLSFVTALQEIIPEIYFSNEDSVDFEESINS
;
A
#
# COMPACT_ATOMS: atom_id res chain seq x y z
N MET A 1 -4.60 -4.46 -10.89
CA MET A 1 -3.55 -3.68 -10.18
C MET A 1 -3.10 -4.44 -8.94
N ILE A 2 -1.80 -4.45 -8.61
CA ILE A 2 -1.29 -5.12 -7.39
C ILE A 2 -0.77 -4.10 -6.37
N ILE A 3 -1.31 -4.17 -5.15
CA ILE A 3 -0.77 -3.48 -3.97
C ILE A 3 -0.18 -4.53 -3.02
N LYS A 4 1.06 -4.32 -2.55
CA LYS A 4 1.70 -5.20 -1.57
C LYS A 4 2.09 -4.41 -0.33
N LEU A 5 1.48 -4.76 0.80
CA LEU A 5 1.94 -4.33 2.11
C LEU A 5 3.07 -5.25 2.58
N LYS A 6 4.22 -4.67 2.92
CA LYS A 6 5.37 -5.42 3.44
C LYS A 6 5.83 -4.81 4.75
N ILE A 7 5.76 -5.58 5.82
CA ILE A 7 6.35 -5.22 7.11
C ILE A 7 7.76 -5.82 7.14
N LYS A 8 8.77 -4.97 7.27
CA LYS A 8 10.18 -5.39 7.38
C LYS A 8 10.76 -4.89 8.69
N GLY A 9 11.52 -5.74 9.38
CA GLY A 9 12.37 -5.29 10.48
C GLY A 9 13.57 -4.52 9.93
N GLU A 10 13.77 -3.29 10.38
CA GLU A 10 14.97 -2.54 10.08
C GLU A 10 16.13 -3.10 10.92
N LYS A 11 17.07 -3.79 10.25
CA LYS A 11 18.18 -4.50 10.91
C LYS A 11 19.01 -3.61 11.85
N LYS A 12 19.12 -2.30 11.56
CA LYS A 12 19.94 -1.35 12.33
C LYS A 12 19.23 -0.77 13.56
N THR A 13 17.91 -0.61 13.53
CA THR A 13 17.17 0.15 14.57
C THR A 13 16.22 -0.72 15.40
N LYS A 14 16.06 -2.01 15.04
CA LYS A 14 15.01 -2.91 15.56
C LYS A 14 13.57 -2.39 15.38
N LYS A 15 13.38 -1.30 14.64
CA LYS A 15 12.04 -0.77 14.33
C LYS A 15 11.42 -1.57 13.20
N LYS A 16 10.09 -1.73 13.26
CA LYS A 16 9.32 -2.26 12.12
C LYS A 16 9.08 -1.11 11.15
N GLN A 17 9.49 -1.31 9.90
CA GLN A 17 9.18 -0.42 8.78
C GLN A 17 8.06 -1.04 7.96
N ILE A 18 7.04 -0.24 7.66
CA ILE A 18 5.96 -0.62 6.76
C ILE A 18 6.28 -0.01 5.40
N ASP A 19 6.40 -0.87 4.38
CA ASP A 19 6.55 -0.51 2.99
C ASP A 19 5.27 -0.88 2.23
N VAL A 20 4.75 0.04 1.43
CA VAL A 20 3.68 -0.24 0.47
C VAL A 20 4.27 -0.22 -0.93
N TRP A 21 4.00 -1.27 -1.69
CA TRP A 21 4.40 -1.38 -3.09
C TRP A 21 3.16 -1.27 -3.96
N ILE A 22 3.11 -0.26 -4.80
CA ILE A 22 1.96 0.03 -5.67
C ILE A 22 2.41 -0.21 -7.10
N GLN A 23 1.81 -1.18 -7.77
CA GLN A 23 2.06 -1.39 -9.19
C GLN A 23 1.59 -0.17 -9.96
N ARG A 24 2.44 0.35 -10.87
CA ARG A 24 2.06 1.47 -11.73
C ARG A 24 1.06 0.97 -12.77
N HIS A 25 -0.06 1.68 -12.88
CA HIS A 25 -1.14 1.42 -13.82
C HIS A 25 -1.61 2.76 -14.36
N GLU A 26 -1.83 2.86 -15.68
CA GLU A 26 -2.13 4.13 -16.35
C GLU A 26 -3.47 4.72 -15.88
N ASP A 27 -4.49 3.88 -15.75
CA ASP A 27 -5.87 4.26 -15.37
C ASP A 27 -6.01 5.03 -14.05
N ILE A 28 -5.08 4.85 -13.12
CA ILE A 28 -5.13 5.45 -11.77
C ILE A 28 -3.85 6.25 -11.46
N GLU A 29 -2.97 6.45 -12.44
CA GLU A 29 -1.67 7.07 -12.18
C GLU A 29 -1.83 8.50 -11.65
N ASN A 30 -2.77 9.27 -12.22
CA ASN A 30 -3.04 10.64 -11.79
C ASN A 30 -3.53 10.69 -10.34
N ASP A 31 -4.47 9.83 -9.96
CA ASP A 31 -5.04 9.80 -8.61
C ASP A 31 -3.99 9.38 -7.58
N VAL A 32 -3.17 8.37 -7.92
CA VAL A 32 -2.03 7.94 -7.08
C VAL A 32 -1.00 9.07 -6.92
N GLN A 33 -0.75 9.86 -7.97
CA GLN A 33 0.15 11.01 -7.88
C GLN A 33 -0.43 12.13 -6.99
N GLN A 34 -1.74 12.36 -7.00
CA GLN A 34 -2.39 13.32 -6.10
C GLN A 34 -2.24 12.89 -4.64
N LEU A 35 -2.45 11.59 -4.33
CA LEU A 35 -2.18 11.05 -3.00
C LEU A 35 -0.72 11.24 -2.59
N PHE A 36 0.23 10.97 -3.49
CA PHE A 36 1.64 11.20 -3.22
C PHE A 36 1.94 12.65 -2.86
N GLN A 37 1.30 13.59 -3.56
CA GLN A 37 1.46 15.01 -3.27
C GLN A 37 0.89 15.39 -1.90
N PHE A 38 -0.27 14.84 -1.52
CA PHE A 38 -0.88 15.08 -0.22
C PHE A 38 0.02 14.62 0.94
N PHE A 39 0.68 13.46 0.79
CA PHE A 39 1.53 12.87 1.84
C PHE A 39 3.03 13.15 1.69
N LYS A 40 3.44 14.01 0.77
CA LYS A 40 4.85 14.18 0.35
C LYS A 40 5.82 14.45 1.51
N ASP A 41 5.37 15.18 2.54
CA ASP A 41 6.21 15.59 3.67
C ASP A 41 6.29 14.52 4.78
N GLN A 42 5.47 13.46 4.68
CA GLN A 42 5.29 12.45 5.72
C GLN A 42 5.77 11.06 5.29
N MET A 43 6.08 10.89 4.01
CA MET A 43 6.45 9.60 3.42
C MET A 43 7.61 9.76 2.44
N THR A 44 8.36 8.68 2.26
CA THR A 44 9.37 8.57 1.21
C THR A 44 8.81 7.72 0.08
N ILE A 45 8.83 8.27 -1.13
CA ILE A 45 8.31 7.60 -2.33
C ILE A 45 9.46 7.38 -3.30
N THR A 46 9.64 6.13 -3.73
CA THR A 46 10.71 5.74 -4.65
C THR A 46 10.14 4.96 -5.83
N LYS A 47 10.55 5.32 -7.06
CA LYS A 47 10.16 4.57 -8.27
C LYS A 47 11.13 3.40 -8.46
N THR A 48 10.61 2.18 -8.51
CA THR A 48 11.37 0.95 -8.79
C THR A 48 10.99 0.40 -10.17
N ARG A 49 12.00 0.10 -11.01
CA ARG A 49 11.81 -0.38 -12.40
C ARG A 49 12.45 -1.74 -12.73
N ARG A 50 13.01 -2.48 -11.76
CA ARG A 50 13.89 -3.63 -12.08
C ARG A 50 13.20 -4.85 -12.71
N ILE A 51 11.96 -5.16 -12.36
CA ILE A 51 11.24 -6.36 -12.89
C ILE A 51 9.81 -6.00 -13.28
N LEU A 52 9.17 -5.17 -12.46
CA LEU A 52 7.85 -4.62 -12.72
C LEU A 52 7.84 -3.16 -12.26
N PRO A 53 7.01 -2.32 -12.91
CA PRO A 53 6.91 -0.92 -12.57
C PRO A 53 6.17 -0.77 -11.23
N TYR A 54 6.90 -0.41 -10.17
CA TYR A 54 6.33 -0.19 -8.84
C TYR A 54 6.73 1.16 -8.26
N TYR A 55 5.82 1.79 -7.51
CA TYR A 55 6.13 2.77 -6.49
C TYR A 55 6.37 2.03 -5.17
N ARG A 56 7.46 2.36 -4.47
CA ARG A 56 7.68 1.94 -3.09
C ARG A 56 7.51 3.16 -2.19
N VAL A 57 6.49 3.10 -1.34
CA VAL A 57 6.13 4.11 -0.36
C VAL A 57 6.52 3.61 1.02
N SER A 58 7.18 4.45 1.82
CA SER A 58 7.57 4.11 3.18
C SER A 58 7.38 5.29 4.13
N SER A 59 7.11 5.00 5.39
CA SER A 59 7.05 6.00 6.46
C SER A 59 7.58 5.42 7.76
N LYS A 60 8.13 6.29 8.60
CA LYS A 60 8.52 5.94 9.98
C LYS A 60 7.32 5.97 10.94
N LYS A 61 6.18 6.53 10.52
CA LYS A 61 4.97 6.68 11.32
C LYS A 61 3.89 5.70 10.82
N PRO A 62 3.57 4.63 11.56
CA PRO A 62 2.59 3.63 11.13
C PRO A 62 1.21 4.20 10.83
N ALA A 63 0.75 5.17 11.62
CA ALA A 63 -0.54 5.83 11.40
C ALA A 63 -0.63 6.48 10.02
N ILE A 64 0.44 7.15 9.58
CA ILE A 64 0.50 7.77 8.24
C ILE A 64 0.41 6.71 7.14
N MET A 65 1.08 5.58 7.32
CA MET A 65 1.01 4.48 6.36
C MET A 65 -0.39 3.87 6.30
N LEU A 66 -1.07 3.72 7.44
CA LEU A 66 -2.44 3.23 7.49
C LEU A 66 -3.38 4.19 6.76
N SER A 67 -3.34 5.49 7.09
CA SER A 67 -4.14 6.51 6.42
C SER A 67 -3.90 6.54 4.91
N PHE A 68 -2.64 6.40 4.49
CA PHE A 68 -2.29 6.32 3.07
C PHE A 68 -2.88 5.09 2.37
N VAL A 69 -2.81 3.92 3.01
CA VAL A 69 -3.37 2.68 2.43
C VAL A 69 -4.88 2.76 2.31
N THR A 70 -5.57 3.30 3.32
CA THR A 70 -7.03 3.51 3.26
C THR A 70 -7.41 4.45 2.12
N ALA A 71 -6.75 5.60 2.01
CA ALA A 71 -7.01 6.54 0.92
C ALA A 71 -6.66 5.95 -0.46
N LEU A 72 -5.61 5.12 -0.53
CA LEU A 72 -5.29 4.38 -1.76
C LEU A 72 -6.39 3.40 -2.12
N GLN A 73 -6.99 2.69 -1.14
CA GLN A 73 -8.08 1.75 -1.38
C GLN A 73 -9.34 2.43 -1.90
N GLU A 74 -9.66 3.63 -1.41
CA GLU A 74 -10.81 4.42 -1.88
C GLU A 74 -10.70 4.84 -3.36
N ILE A 75 -9.47 4.96 -3.88
CA ILE A 75 -9.21 5.33 -5.27
C ILE A 75 -9.28 4.12 -6.21
N ILE A 76 -9.15 2.90 -5.69
CA ILE A 76 -9.18 1.69 -6.53
C ILE A 76 -10.61 1.49 -7.02
N PRO A 77 -10.84 1.46 -8.35
CA PRO A 77 -12.15 1.15 -8.89
C PRO A 77 -12.68 -0.18 -8.35
N GLU A 78 -13.96 -0.20 -7.99
CA GLU A 78 -14.65 -1.35 -7.41
C GLU A 78 -14.54 -2.62 -8.28
N ILE A 79 -14.41 -2.45 -9.60
CA ILE A 79 -14.16 -3.51 -10.60
C ILE A 79 -12.92 -4.36 -10.32
N TYR A 80 -11.96 -3.87 -9.52
CA TYR A 80 -10.77 -4.64 -9.13
C TYR A 80 -10.97 -5.47 -7.86
N PHE A 81 -12.09 -5.28 -7.15
CA PHE A 81 -12.50 -6.08 -5.99
C PHE A 81 -13.53 -7.16 -6.36
N SER A 82 -14.04 -7.18 -7.59
CA SER A 82 -15.05 -8.13 -8.08
C SER A 82 -14.53 -9.55 -8.35
N ASN A 83 -13.41 -9.96 -7.74
CA ASN A 83 -12.98 -11.35 -7.78
C ASN A 83 -13.63 -12.09 -6.60
N GLU A 84 -14.41 -13.12 -6.92
CA GLU A 84 -15.09 -14.08 -6.04
C GLU A 84 -14.12 -14.93 -5.19
N ASP A 85 -13.03 -14.36 -4.68
CA ASP A 85 -12.22 -14.97 -3.63
C ASP A 85 -12.61 -14.29 -2.31
N SER A 86 -13.85 -14.54 -1.88
CA SER A 86 -14.27 -14.23 -0.51
C SER A 86 -13.34 -14.97 0.44
N VAL A 87 -12.55 -14.22 1.22
CA VAL A 87 -11.83 -14.79 2.36
C VAL A 87 -12.90 -15.22 3.35
N ASP A 88 -13.21 -16.52 3.39
CA ASP A 88 -14.01 -17.12 4.45
C ASP A 88 -13.31 -16.85 5.77
N PHE A 89 -13.85 -15.91 6.55
CA PHE A 89 -13.48 -15.75 7.94
C PHE A 89 -14.10 -16.95 8.68
N GLU A 90 -13.33 -18.03 8.84
CA GLU A 90 -13.68 -19.05 9.83
C GLU A 90 -13.62 -18.40 11.22
N GLU A 91 -14.79 -17.95 11.67
CA GLU A 91 -15.04 -17.40 12.99
C GLU A 91 -14.88 -18.52 14.02
N SER A 92 -13.65 -18.76 14.50
CA SER A 92 -13.41 -19.66 15.62
C SER A 92 -13.79 -18.97 16.93
N ILE A 93 -15.08 -18.94 17.23
CA ILE A 93 -15.57 -18.71 18.59
C ILE A 93 -15.36 -20.02 19.35
N ASN A 94 -14.21 -20.16 19.99
CA ASN A 94 -14.04 -21.22 21.00
C ASN A 94 -14.90 -20.86 22.22
N SER A 95 -15.89 -21.72 22.49
CA SER A 95 -16.67 -21.80 23.72
C SER A 95 -15.87 -22.42 24.86
#